data_AF-A0A382HC02-F1
#
_entry.id   AF-A0A382HC02-F1
#
_cell.length_a   1.000
_cell.length_b   1.000
_cell.length_c   1.000
_cell.angle_alpha   90.00
_cell.angle_beta   90.00
_cell.angle_gamma   90.00
#
_symmetry.space_group_name_H-M   'P 1'
#
loop_
_entity.id
_entity.type
_entity.pdbx_description
1 polymer ?
#
loop_
_entity_poly.entity_id
_entity_poly.type
_entity_poly.pdbx_seq_one_letter_code
_entity_poly.pdbx_strand_id
1 'polypeptide(L)'
;MLSKINQAISGITVIIIFWGLFWLLNGMDKFFNGSNEPNLKSYSTKSVLVSPNDRNTIVYELHPTEPIGWFGVNRDSKMIGYFNRLHLNKNIAISSLYFIAIIEILIGIGFLYALVVKQHRNEIVRLTFKISMGIFFGFSIFDILCGDRTELWEHGTFLLLATIHYIYILFAVPGKEFDNLRDKLYSNINP
;
A
#
# COMPACT_ATOMS: atom_id res chain seq x y z
N MET A 1 -35.26 -7.76 7.28
CA MET A 1 -34.18 -6.79 7.58
C MET A 1 -32.81 -7.47 7.57
N LEU A 2 -32.61 -8.52 8.38
CA LEU A 2 -31.35 -9.30 8.40
C LEU A 2 -30.90 -9.83 7.02
N SER A 3 -31.81 -10.41 6.21
CA SER A 3 -31.42 -10.95 4.90
C SER A 3 -30.97 -9.87 3.91
N LYS A 4 -31.57 -8.67 3.98
CA LYS A 4 -31.14 -7.50 3.18
C LYS A 4 -29.76 -7.00 3.62
N ILE A 5 -29.46 -7.04 4.92
CA ILE A 5 -28.14 -6.70 5.46
C ILE A 5 -27.09 -7.73 5.03
N ASN A 6 -27.39 -9.03 5.10
CA ASN A 6 -26.50 -10.10 4.62
C ASN A 6 -26.22 -10.02 3.11
N GLN A 7 -27.21 -9.65 2.30
CA GLN A 7 -27.00 -9.43 0.87
C GLN A 7 -26.22 -8.13 0.58
N ALA A 8 -26.39 -7.09 1.40
CA ALA A 8 -25.69 -5.82 1.24
C ALA A 8 -24.21 -5.92 1.67
N ILE A 9 -23.91 -6.64 2.76
CA ILE A 9 -22.57 -6.88 3.29
C ILE A 9 -22.07 -8.26 2.82
N SER A 10 -21.92 -8.41 1.51
CA SER A 10 -21.25 -9.61 0.98
C SER A 10 -19.74 -9.50 1.19
N GLY A 11 -19.07 -10.63 1.42
CA GLY A 11 -17.60 -10.66 1.58
C GLY A 11 -16.88 -10.02 0.39
N ILE A 12 -17.40 -10.18 -0.83
CA ILE A 12 -16.87 -9.54 -2.03
C ILE A 12 -16.95 -8.01 -1.94
N THR A 13 -18.07 -7.46 -1.47
CA THR A 13 -18.22 -6.01 -1.29
C THR A 13 -17.24 -5.48 -0.24
N VAL A 14 -17.06 -6.20 0.87
CA VAL A 14 -16.07 -5.84 1.90
C VAL A 14 -14.65 -5.85 1.34
N ILE A 15 -14.27 -6.89 0.58
CA ILE A 15 -12.96 -6.99 -0.07
C ILE A 15 -12.74 -5.83 -1.05
N ILE A 16 -13.73 -5.49 -1.88
CA ILE A 16 -13.62 -4.38 -2.83
C ILE A 16 -13.45 -3.04 -2.10
N ILE A 17 -14.24 -2.79 -1.05
CA ILE A 17 -14.13 -1.57 -0.25
C ILE A 17 -12.75 -1.51 0.42
N PHE A 18 -12.29 -2.62 1.01
CA PHE A 18 -10.98 -2.69 1.64
C PHE A 18 -9.87 -2.32 0.67
N TRP A 19 -9.78 -2.97 -0.50
CA TRP A 19 -8.73 -2.69 -1.48
C TRP A 19 -8.88 -1.30 -2.11
N GLY A 20 -10.12 -0.84 -2.31
CA GLY A 20 -10.40 0.50 -2.81
C GLY A 20 -9.88 1.58 -1.86
N LEU A 21 -10.20 1.47 -0.57
CA LEU A 21 -9.71 2.40 0.45
C LEU A 21 -8.22 2.25 0.69
N PHE A 22 -7.70 1.03 0.72
CA PHE A 22 -6.27 0.77 0.88
C PHE A 22 -5.43 1.53 -0.16
N TRP A 23 -5.74 1.34 -1.44
CA TRP A 23 -4.99 2.00 -2.53
C TRP A 23 -5.25 3.50 -2.59
N LEU A 24 -6.50 3.93 -2.40
CA LEU A 24 -6.85 5.34 -2.43
C LEU A 24 -6.12 6.11 -1.32
N LEU A 25 -6.18 5.62 -0.08
CA LEU A 25 -5.57 6.28 1.06
C LEU A 25 -4.03 6.21 1.00
N ASN A 26 -3.44 5.10 0.52
CA ASN A 26 -1.99 5.03 0.31
C ASN A 26 -1.48 6.02 -0.74
N GLY A 27 -2.24 6.23 -1.81
CA GLY A 27 -1.90 7.22 -2.83
C GLY A 27 -2.09 8.65 -2.31
N MET A 28 -3.20 8.92 -1.61
CA MET A 28 -3.45 10.21 -0.98
C MET A 28 -2.39 10.57 0.08
N ASP A 29 -1.96 9.61 0.90
CA ASP A 29 -0.90 9.79 1.90
C ASP A 29 0.35 10.47 1.33
N LYS A 30 0.75 10.11 0.11
CA LYS A 30 1.93 10.69 -0.55
C LYS A 30 1.75 12.18 -0.86
N PHE A 31 0.52 12.66 -1.08
CA PHE A 31 0.21 14.08 -1.25
C PHE A 31 0.04 14.83 0.08
N PHE A 32 -0.39 14.13 1.13
CA PHE A 32 -0.53 14.67 2.50
C PHE A 32 0.70 14.32 3.35
N ASN A 33 1.89 14.51 2.78
CA ASN A 33 3.16 14.09 3.33
C ASN A 33 3.44 14.75 4.70
N GLY A 34 3.95 13.98 5.66
CA GLY A 34 4.32 14.50 6.99
C GLY A 34 5.60 15.32 6.99
N SER A 35 5.71 16.27 7.93
CA SER A 35 6.95 17.02 8.24
C SER A 35 7.77 16.25 9.27
N ASN A 36 9.11 16.26 9.15
CA ASN A 36 9.97 15.79 10.24
C ASN A 36 10.14 16.94 11.23
N GLU A 37 9.62 16.78 12.44
CA GLU A 37 9.69 17.81 13.48
C GLU A 37 10.47 17.31 14.70
N PRO A 38 11.19 18.19 15.43
CA PRO A 38 11.89 17.78 16.64
C PRO A 38 10.93 17.23 17.70
N ASN A 39 11.22 16.04 18.23
CA ASN A 39 10.47 15.46 19.33
C ASN A 39 10.97 16.02 20.67
N LEU A 40 10.27 17.05 21.14
CA LEU A 40 10.56 17.78 22.38
C LEU A 40 9.94 17.12 23.64
N LYS A 41 9.25 15.98 23.50
CA LYS A 41 8.55 15.35 24.62
C LYS A 41 9.54 14.77 25.64
N SER A 42 9.13 14.70 26.91
CA SER A 42 9.99 14.30 28.03
C SER A 42 10.52 12.86 27.94
N TYR A 43 9.84 11.99 27.19
CA TYR A 43 10.25 10.59 26.97
C TYR A 43 11.19 10.41 25.76
N SER A 44 11.46 11.48 25.02
CA SER A 44 12.33 11.44 23.84
C SER A 44 13.80 11.32 24.24
N THR A 45 14.54 10.41 23.60
CA THR A 45 15.99 10.23 23.88
C THR A 45 16.77 11.47 23.45
N LYS A 46 17.24 12.25 24.42
CA LYS A 46 18.03 13.47 24.19
C LYS A 46 19.52 13.14 24.14
N SER A 47 20.24 13.76 23.19
CA SER A 47 21.71 13.74 23.18
C SER A 47 22.23 15.12 23.56
N VAL A 48 23.22 15.20 24.43
CA VAL A 48 23.82 16.48 24.86
C VAL A 48 25.29 16.53 24.50
N LEU A 49 25.73 17.66 23.93
CA LEU A 49 27.14 17.96 23.72
C LEU A 49 27.64 18.75 24.91
N VAL A 50 28.60 18.17 25.64
CA VAL A 50 29.19 18.76 26.84
C VAL A 50 30.50 19.45 26.48
N SER A 51 30.77 20.61 27.10
CA SER A 51 32.00 21.36 26.87
C SER A 51 33.23 20.52 27.25
N PRO A 52 34.29 20.49 26.42
CA PRO A 52 35.51 19.77 26.76
C PRO A 52 36.24 20.35 27.98
N ASN A 53 36.00 21.63 28.29
CA ASN A 53 36.66 22.34 29.38
C ASN A 53 35.86 22.31 30.69
N ASP A 54 34.57 22.00 30.64
CA ASP A 54 33.71 21.88 31.81
C ASP A 54 32.62 20.84 31.58
N ARG A 55 32.72 19.72 32.31
CA ARG A 55 31.79 18.60 32.20
C ARG A 55 30.37 18.91 32.68
N ASN A 56 30.16 20.04 33.36
CA ASN A 56 28.84 20.47 33.83
C ASN A 56 28.15 21.47 32.89
N THR A 57 28.82 21.92 31.82
CA THR A 57 28.24 22.87 30.87
C THR A 57 27.77 22.15 29.61
N ILE A 58 26.44 22.05 29.45
CA ILE A 58 25.80 21.57 28.20
C ILE A 58 25.83 22.71 27.18
N VAL A 59 26.45 22.45 26.02
CA VAL A 59 26.59 23.45 24.95
C VAL A 59 25.44 23.33 23.94
N TYR A 60 25.01 22.10 23.65
CA TYR A 60 23.89 21.84 22.73
C TYR A 60 23.06 20.64 23.19
N GLU A 61 21.74 20.72 22.99
CA GLU A 61 20.79 19.62 23.14
C GLU A 61 20.27 19.22 21.75
N LEU A 62 20.41 17.94 21.42
CA LEU A 62 19.96 17.33 20.17
C LEU A 62 18.72 16.50 20.47
N HIS A 63 17.62 16.84 19.81
CA HIS A 63 16.36 16.10 19.86
C HIS A 63 16.20 15.22 18.62
N PRO A 64 15.73 13.98 18.78
CA PRO A 64 15.39 13.14 17.63
C PRO A 64 14.17 13.75 16.93
N THR A 65 14.07 13.56 15.62
CA THR A 65 12.91 14.02 14.84
C THR A 65 11.84 12.94 14.80
N GLU A 66 10.57 13.32 14.97
CA GLU A 66 9.42 12.45 14.69
C GLU A 66 8.62 13.02 13.49
N PRO A 67 8.11 12.16 12.60
CA PRO A 67 7.23 12.61 11.52
C PRO A 67 5.85 13.01 12.09
N ILE A 68 5.42 14.24 11.80
CA ILE A 68 4.11 14.79 12.16
C ILE A 68 3.28 14.97 10.89
N GLY A 69 2.06 14.43 10.88
CA GLY A 69 1.17 14.46 9.70
C GLY A 69 0.11 13.36 9.76
N TRP A 70 -0.80 13.36 8.77
CA TRP A 70 -1.97 12.46 8.74
C TRP A 70 -1.64 10.97 8.83
N PHE A 71 -0.45 10.56 8.37
CA PHE A 71 -0.06 9.14 8.31
C PHE A 71 1.30 8.86 8.96
N GLY A 72 1.86 9.81 9.71
CA GLY A 72 3.05 9.60 10.54
C GLY A 72 4.31 9.16 9.79
N VAL A 73 4.43 9.48 8.49
CA VAL A 73 5.62 9.17 7.67
C VAL A 73 5.93 10.33 6.74
N ASN A 74 7.23 10.64 6.56
CA ASN A 74 7.69 11.53 5.49
C ASN A 74 8.11 10.70 4.26
N ARG A 75 7.17 10.52 3.31
CA ARG A 75 7.31 9.73 2.08
C ARG A 75 8.36 10.29 1.14
N ASP A 76 8.45 11.62 1.01
CA ASP A 76 9.49 12.28 0.19
C ASP A 76 10.89 11.89 0.68
N SER A 77 11.15 12.05 1.98
CA SER A 77 12.45 11.77 2.58
C SER A 77 12.82 10.29 2.44
N LYS A 78 11.86 9.39 2.65
CA LYS A 78 12.05 7.95 2.48
C LYS A 78 12.41 7.58 1.04
N MET A 79 11.67 8.08 0.06
CA MET A 79 11.91 7.80 -1.36
C MET A 79 13.25 8.39 -1.85
N ILE A 80 13.59 9.61 -1.42
CA ILE A 80 14.90 10.21 -1.69
C ILE A 80 16.01 9.34 -1.12
N GLY A 81 15.83 8.81 0.10
CA GLY A 81 16.76 7.88 0.72
C GLY A 81 17.02 6.64 -0.12
N TYR A 82 15.98 6.02 -0.68
CA TYR A 82 16.12 4.87 -1.57
C TYR A 82 16.89 5.20 -2.85
N PHE A 83 16.53 6.30 -3.52
CA PHE A 83 17.18 6.70 -4.76
C PHE A 83 18.65 7.08 -4.53
N ASN A 84 18.97 7.70 -3.39
CA ASN A 84 20.35 7.99 -3.02
C ASN A 84 21.19 6.71 -2.85
N ARG A 85 20.62 5.61 -2.31
CA ARG A 85 21.32 4.31 -2.24
C ARG A 85 21.63 3.73 -3.61
N LEU A 86 20.82 4.07 -4.62
CA LEU A 86 21.00 3.69 -6.02
C LEU A 86 21.79 4.72 -6.83
N HIS A 87 22.34 5.76 -6.19
CA HIS A 87 23.02 6.88 -6.84
C HIS A 87 22.16 7.64 -7.87
N LEU A 88 20.84 7.67 -7.66
CA LEU A 88 19.89 8.37 -8.52
C LEU A 88 19.53 9.77 -7.98
N ASN A 89 19.17 10.68 -8.89
CA ASN A 89 18.84 12.06 -8.54
C ASN A 89 17.50 12.15 -7.77
N LYS A 90 17.49 12.99 -6.72
CA LYS A 90 16.31 13.42 -5.96
C LYS A 90 15.08 13.72 -6.82
N ASN A 91 15.24 14.44 -7.93
CA ASN A 91 14.11 14.84 -8.78
C ASN A 91 13.40 13.64 -9.40
N ILE A 92 14.17 12.58 -9.73
CA ILE A 92 13.62 11.34 -10.26
C ILE A 92 12.89 10.60 -9.14
N ALA A 93 13.44 10.59 -7.92
CA ALA A 93 12.82 9.97 -6.74
C ALA A 93 11.42 10.54 -6.48
N ILE A 94 11.34 11.87 -6.42
CA ILE A 94 10.09 12.60 -6.19
C ILE A 94 9.10 12.40 -7.34
N SER A 95 9.56 12.50 -8.59
CA SER A 95 8.68 12.27 -9.75
C SER A 95 8.11 10.85 -9.75
N SER A 96 8.94 9.87 -9.37
CA SER A 96 8.51 8.46 -9.28
C SER A 96 7.50 8.26 -8.16
N LEU A 97 7.71 8.89 -7.00
CA LEU A 97 6.79 8.82 -5.87
C LEU A 97 5.38 9.30 -6.23
N TYR A 98 5.29 10.51 -6.79
CA TYR A 98 3.98 11.09 -7.14
C TYR A 98 3.33 10.42 -8.35
N PHE A 99 4.13 9.89 -9.28
CA PHE A 99 3.61 9.06 -10.36
C PHE A 99 2.95 7.78 -9.83
N ILE A 100 3.62 7.09 -8.90
CA ILE A 100 3.06 5.92 -8.22
C ILE A 100 1.82 6.31 -7.43
N ALA A 101 1.84 7.44 -6.71
CA ALA A 101 0.69 7.94 -5.95
C ALA A 101 -0.57 8.09 -6.82
N ILE A 102 -0.42 8.64 -8.03
CA ILE A 102 -1.52 8.77 -8.99
C ILE A 102 -2.06 7.40 -9.40
N ILE A 103 -1.16 6.44 -9.71
CA ILE A 103 -1.56 5.08 -10.07
C ILE A 103 -2.35 4.42 -8.94
N GLU A 104 -1.88 4.54 -7.70
CA GLU A 104 -2.55 3.99 -6.52
C GLU A 104 -3.96 4.59 -6.35
N ILE A 105 -4.11 5.91 -6.48
CA ILE A 105 -5.42 6.58 -6.45
C ILE A 105 -6.34 6.03 -7.55
N LEU A 106 -5.84 5.90 -8.78
CA LEU A 106 -6.64 5.38 -9.91
C LEU A 106 -7.10 3.94 -9.67
N ILE A 107 -6.27 3.09 -9.06
CA ILE A 107 -6.64 1.72 -8.71
C ILE A 107 -7.69 1.71 -7.60
N GLY A 108 -7.51 2.55 -6.56
CA GLY A 108 -8.48 2.72 -5.48
C GLY A 108 -9.84 3.14 -6.04
N ILE A 109 -9.86 4.14 -6.93
CA ILE A 109 -11.06 4.56 -7.64
C ILE A 109 -11.62 3.42 -8.48
N GLY A 110 -10.80 2.64 -9.18
CA GLY A 110 -11.24 1.48 -9.97
C GLY A 110 -12.02 0.45 -9.14
N PHE A 111 -11.53 0.13 -7.95
CA PHE A 111 -12.25 -0.75 -7.02
C PHE A 111 -13.58 -0.14 -6.55
N LEU A 112 -13.57 1.12 -6.11
CA LEU A 112 -14.79 1.77 -5.61
C LEU A 112 -15.82 1.99 -6.73
N TYR A 113 -15.38 2.30 -7.94
CA TYR A 113 -16.21 2.44 -9.11
C TYR A 113 -16.95 1.14 -9.46
N ALA A 114 -16.32 -0.02 -9.24
CA ALA A 114 -16.95 -1.33 -9.44
C ALA A 114 -18.15 -1.58 -8.50
N LEU A 115 -18.28 -0.83 -7.39
CA LEU A 115 -19.44 -0.90 -6.51
C LEU A 115 -20.66 -0.18 -7.09
N VAL A 116 -20.42 0.89 -7.86
CA VAL A 116 -21.46 1.70 -8.50
C VAL A 116 -21.88 1.06 -9.81
N VAL A 117 -20.91 0.58 -10.59
CA VAL A 117 -21.12 0.04 -11.92
C VAL A 117 -21.36 -1.46 -11.86
N LYS A 118 -22.64 -1.81 -11.74
CA LYS A 118 -23.10 -3.20 -11.66
C LYS A 118 -22.81 -3.98 -12.94
N GLN A 119 -22.87 -3.32 -14.09
CA GLN A 119 -22.51 -3.88 -15.39
C GLN A 119 -20.98 -3.90 -15.51
N HIS A 120 -20.34 -5.02 -15.84
CA HIS A 120 -18.87 -5.17 -15.87
C HIS A 120 -18.14 -5.10 -14.51
N ARG A 121 -18.84 -5.03 -13.37
CA ARG A 121 -18.23 -5.08 -12.01
C ARG A 121 -17.12 -6.11 -11.92
N ASN A 122 -17.38 -7.32 -12.39
CA ASN A 122 -16.49 -8.46 -12.25
C ASN A 122 -15.21 -8.31 -13.08
N GLU A 123 -15.32 -7.74 -14.28
CA GLU A 123 -14.19 -7.48 -15.16
C GLU A 123 -13.30 -6.39 -14.58
N ILE A 124 -13.90 -5.31 -14.09
CA ILE A 124 -13.20 -4.20 -13.43
C ILE A 124 -12.44 -4.72 -12.22
N VAL A 125 -13.11 -5.45 -11.32
CA VAL A 125 -12.49 -6.00 -10.11
C VAL A 125 -11.34 -6.94 -10.44
N ARG A 126 -11.52 -7.83 -11.44
CA ARG A 126 -10.44 -8.74 -11.86
C ARG A 126 -9.25 -7.97 -12.42
N LEU A 127 -9.49 -6.93 -13.22
CA LEU A 127 -8.45 -6.09 -13.77
C LEU A 127 -7.70 -5.33 -12.67
N THR A 128 -8.40 -4.69 -11.74
CA THR A 128 -7.78 -3.93 -10.64
C THR A 128 -6.96 -4.83 -9.72
N PHE A 129 -7.41 -6.06 -9.45
CA PHE A 129 -6.59 -7.05 -8.74
C PHE A 129 -5.33 -7.43 -9.50
N LYS A 130 -5.41 -7.70 -10.81
CA LYS A 130 -4.23 -8.01 -11.64
C LYS A 130 -3.21 -6.88 -11.61
N ILE A 131 -3.67 -5.64 -11.74
CA ILE A 131 -2.81 -4.45 -11.65
C ILE A 131 -2.20 -4.35 -10.24
N SER A 132 -3.01 -4.52 -9.18
CA SER A 132 -2.54 -4.47 -7.78
C SER A 132 -1.42 -5.49 -7.53
N MET A 133 -1.61 -6.73 -7.97
CA MET A 133 -0.59 -7.79 -7.86
C MET A 133 0.68 -7.42 -8.63
N GLY A 134 0.55 -6.88 -9.84
CA GLY A 134 1.69 -6.40 -10.62
C GLY A 134 2.47 -5.29 -9.93
N ILE A 135 1.78 -4.35 -9.29
CA ILE A 135 2.43 -3.26 -8.53
C ILE A 135 3.13 -3.79 -7.29
N PHE A 136 2.50 -4.63 -6.46
CA PHE A 136 3.17 -5.19 -5.29
C PHE A 136 4.39 -6.04 -5.67
N PHE A 137 4.30 -6.78 -6.78
CA PHE A 137 5.45 -7.49 -7.32
C PHE A 137 6.58 -6.52 -7.72
N GLY A 138 6.25 -5.41 -8.40
CA GLY A 138 7.19 -4.35 -8.73
C GLY A 138 7.82 -3.70 -7.50
N PHE A 139 7.03 -3.38 -6.48
CA PHE A 139 7.51 -2.85 -5.21
C PHE A 139 8.45 -3.84 -4.51
N SER A 140 8.12 -5.13 -4.49
CA SER A 140 8.98 -6.16 -3.91
C SER A 140 10.36 -6.22 -4.60
N ILE A 141 10.40 -6.09 -5.93
CA ILE A 141 11.68 -5.99 -6.66
C ILE A 141 12.43 -4.73 -6.24
N PHE A 142 11.75 -3.59 -6.17
CA PHE A 142 12.34 -2.31 -5.77
C PHE A 142 12.91 -2.36 -4.35
N ASP A 143 12.20 -2.98 -3.40
CA ASP A 143 12.66 -3.13 -2.01
C ASP A 143 13.93 -3.97 -1.91
N ILE A 144 14.02 -5.03 -2.72
CA ILE A 144 15.24 -5.85 -2.83
C ILE A 144 16.41 -5.00 -3.33
N LEU A 145 16.19 -4.19 -4.38
CA LEU A 145 17.22 -3.30 -4.93
C LEU A 145 17.67 -2.25 -3.91
N CYS A 146 16.75 -1.72 -3.12
CA CYS A 146 17.03 -0.71 -2.09
C CYS A 146 17.53 -1.29 -0.76
N GLY A 147 17.52 -2.62 -0.63
CA GLY A 147 17.91 -3.36 0.57
C GLY A 147 16.94 -3.21 1.74
N ASP A 148 15.68 -2.86 1.50
CA ASP A 148 14.67 -2.67 2.55
C ASP A 148 13.90 -3.96 2.82
N ARG A 149 14.32 -4.71 3.85
CA ARG A 149 13.72 -6.00 4.19
C ARG A 149 12.37 -5.89 4.89
N THR A 150 12.12 -4.76 5.56
CA THR A 150 10.85 -4.52 6.25
C THR A 150 9.77 -4.22 5.22
N GLU A 151 10.01 -3.30 4.29
CA GLU A 151 9.04 -3.01 3.21
C GLU A 151 8.79 -4.23 2.32
N LEU A 152 9.85 -5.00 2.00
CA LEU A 152 9.71 -6.23 1.22
C LEU A 152 8.74 -7.22 1.88
N TRP A 153 8.82 -7.35 3.21
CA TRP A 153 7.91 -8.22 3.95
C TRP A 153 6.47 -7.69 3.89
N GLU A 154 6.28 -6.38 4.11
CA GLU A 154 4.97 -5.74 4.04
C GLU A 154 4.34 -5.90 2.64
N HIS A 155 5.03 -5.48 1.58
CA HIS A 155 4.55 -5.63 0.20
C HIS A 155 4.33 -7.09 -0.19
N GLY A 156 5.19 -8.01 0.27
CA GLY A 156 5.03 -9.45 0.07
C GLY A 156 3.75 -10.00 0.71
N THR A 157 3.42 -9.57 1.93
CA THR A 157 2.17 -9.98 2.59
C THR A 157 0.93 -9.44 1.85
N PHE A 158 0.98 -8.19 1.37
CA PHE A 158 -0.11 -7.64 0.57
C PHE A 158 -0.26 -8.34 -0.78
N LEU A 159 0.84 -8.71 -1.45
CA LEU A 159 0.81 -9.50 -2.68
C LEU A 159 0.12 -10.86 -2.47
N LEU A 160 0.47 -11.56 -1.40
CA LEU A 160 -0.13 -12.85 -1.05
C LEU A 160 -1.63 -12.69 -0.75
N LEU A 161 -1.99 -11.67 0.04
CA LEU A 161 -3.39 -11.38 0.36
C LEU A 161 -4.19 -10.98 -0.89
N ALA A 162 -3.62 -10.16 -1.78
CA ALA A 162 -4.25 -9.78 -3.05
C ALA A 162 -4.47 -11.01 -3.94
N THR A 163 -3.52 -11.94 -3.97
CA THR A 163 -3.62 -13.19 -4.73
C THR A 163 -4.73 -14.09 -4.18
N ILE A 164 -4.79 -14.27 -2.87
CA ILE A 164 -5.85 -15.06 -2.20
C ILE A 164 -7.23 -14.45 -2.50
N HIS A 165 -7.38 -13.13 -2.35
CA HIS A 165 -8.64 -12.45 -2.63
C HIS A 165 -9.02 -12.51 -4.11
N TYR A 166 -8.05 -12.40 -5.03
CA TYR A 166 -8.29 -12.56 -6.44
C TYR A 166 -8.79 -13.97 -6.78
N ILE A 167 -8.15 -15.01 -6.22
CA ILE A 167 -8.59 -16.40 -6.35
C ILE A 167 -10.02 -16.56 -5.81
N TYR A 168 -10.30 -16.06 -4.60
CA TYR A 168 -11.63 -16.08 -4.01
C TYR A 168 -12.68 -15.44 -4.93
N ILE A 169 -12.36 -14.30 -5.54
CA ILE A 169 -13.27 -13.61 -6.48
C ILE A 169 -13.48 -14.42 -7.76
N LEU A 170 -12.48 -15.14 -8.27
CA LEU A 170 -12.66 -16.03 -9.42
C LEU A 170 -13.66 -17.15 -9.11
N PHE A 171 -13.61 -17.72 -7.90
CA PHE A 171 -14.52 -18.78 -7.47
C PHE A 171 -15.92 -18.26 -7.10
N ALA A 172 -16.00 -17.12 -6.41
CA ALA A 172 -17.25 -16.55 -5.93
C ALA A 172 -18.06 -15.83 -7.03
N VAL A 173 -17.41 -15.51 -8.15
CA VAL A 173 -18.00 -14.80 -9.27
C VAL A 173 -17.71 -15.58 -10.56
N PRO A 174 -18.62 -16.48 -10.97
CA PRO A 174 -18.45 -17.23 -12.21
C PRO A 174 -18.33 -16.24 -13.38
N GLY A 175 -17.26 -16.40 -14.14
CA GLY A 175 -17.11 -15.76 -15.45
C GLY A 175 -17.00 -16.86 -16.49
N LYS A 176 -17.33 -16.55 -17.76
CA LYS A 176 -17.39 -17.55 -18.85
C LYS A 176 -16.21 -18.53 -18.90
N GLU A 177 -14.99 -18.04 -18.68
CA GLU A 177 -13.78 -18.90 -18.65
C GLU A 177 -13.72 -19.83 -17.43
N PHE A 178 -14.14 -19.34 -16.25
CA PHE A 178 -14.20 -20.15 -15.05
C PHE A 178 -15.36 -21.15 -15.11
N ASP A 179 -16.51 -20.76 -15.66
CA ASP A 179 -17.60 -21.69 -15.94
C ASP A 179 -17.14 -22.79 -16.88
N ASN A 180 -16.43 -22.45 -17.97
CA ASN A 180 -15.86 -23.45 -18.87
C ASN A 180 -14.82 -24.36 -18.19
N LEU A 181 -13.97 -23.82 -17.30
CA LEU A 181 -12.97 -24.60 -16.57
C LEU A 181 -13.63 -25.52 -15.53
N ARG A 182 -14.60 -24.98 -14.77
CA ARG A 182 -15.45 -25.72 -13.84
C ARG A 182 -16.13 -26.85 -14.58
N ASP A 183 -16.86 -26.54 -15.64
CA ASP A 183 -17.64 -27.51 -16.40
C ASP A 183 -16.75 -28.58 -17.03
N LYS A 184 -15.52 -28.24 -17.49
CA LYS A 184 -14.50 -29.23 -17.89
C LYS A 184 -14.03 -30.14 -16.76
N LEU A 185 -13.83 -29.61 -15.57
CA LEU A 185 -13.41 -30.40 -14.42
C LEU A 185 -14.52 -31.34 -13.95
N TYR A 186 -15.77 -30.88 -13.94
CA TYR A 186 -16.92 -31.72 -13.59
C TYR A 186 -17.26 -32.75 -14.68
N SER A 187 -17.10 -32.44 -15.97
CA SER A 187 -17.29 -33.42 -17.06
C SER A 187 -16.27 -34.55 -17.04
N ASN A 188 -15.09 -34.33 -16.45
CA ASN A 188 -14.06 -35.36 -16.32
C ASN A 188 -14.23 -36.25 -15.08
N ILE A 189 -15.13 -35.90 -14.16
CA ILE A 189 -15.36 -36.63 -12.91
C ILE A 189 -16.59 -37.55 -13.01
N ASN A 190 -17.53 -37.26 -13.92
CA ASN A 190 -18.65 -38.14 -14.25
C ASN A 190 -18.57 -38.53 -15.75
N PRO A 191 -17.91 -39.64 -16.11
CA PRO A 191 -17.99 -40.21 -17.46
C PRO A 191 -19.38 -40.75 -17.79
#